data_AF-A0A9P6ZHY3-F1
#
_entry.id   AF-A0A9P6ZHY3-F1
#
_cell.length_a   1.000
_cell.length_b   1.000
_cell.length_c   1.000
_cell.angle_alpha   90.00
_cell.angle_beta   90.00
_cell.angle_gamma   90.00
#
_symmetry.space_group_name_H-M   'P 1'
#
loop_
_entity.id
_entity.type
_entity.pdbx_description
1 polymer ?
#
loop_
_entity_poly.entity_id
_entity_poly.type
_entity_poly.pdbx_seq_one_letter_code
_entity_poly.pdbx_strand_id
1 'polypeptide(L)'
;MAAASQGNSSLISVTSRYVAPSDPSLPALALQITSLVGSYMIWVGVTNQPPESVQNAARSGVLCRDWACAMPAPPGHAGFGPATSLFRSTSSDVSFSMAQRLARRFHRQIFLSVDVPAALLSTPRGSHLLFDAEKGIVATLNSLGDEHGQEVS
;
A
#
# COMPACT_ATOMS: atom_id res chain seq x y z
N MET A 1 -11.30 -24.64 37.50
CA MET A 1 -11.65 -23.38 36.79
C MET A 1 -10.41 -22.92 36.04
N ALA A 2 -10.32 -23.25 34.75
CA ALA A 2 -9.23 -22.81 33.89
C ALA A 2 -9.66 -21.51 33.20
N ALA A 3 -8.85 -20.47 33.34
CA ALA A 3 -9.06 -19.18 32.70
C ALA A 3 -8.83 -19.33 31.19
N ALA A 4 -9.86 -19.03 30.40
CA ALA A 4 -9.75 -18.92 28.96
C ALA A 4 -8.82 -17.75 28.62
N SER A 5 -7.68 -18.04 28.00
CA SER A 5 -6.84 -17.03 27.37
C SER A 5 -7.55 -16.53 26.12
N GLN A 6 -8.25 -15.40 26.25
CA GLN A 6 -8.78 -14.67 25.09
C GLN A 6 -7.59 -14.24 24.23
N GLY A 7 -7.51 -14.80 23.02
CA GLY A 7 -6.56 -14.37 22.01
C GLY A 7 -6.82 -12.91 21.69
N ASN A 8 -5.82 -12.07 21.93
CA ASN A 8 -5.89 -10.66 21.63
C ASN A 8 -5.77 -10.50 20.11
N SER A 9 -6.90 -10.53 19.39
CA SER A 9 -6.93 -10.17 17.97
C SER A 9 -6.61 -8.68 17.87
N SER A 10 -5.34 -8.34 17.65
CA SER A 10 -4.95 -6.96 17.43
C SER A 10 -5.67 -6.45 16.18
N LEU A 11 -6.72 -5.64 16.40
CA LEU A 11 -7.57 -5.00 15.37
C LEU A 11 -6.78 -4.18 14.33
N ILE A 12 -5.53 -3.86 14.67
CA ILE A 12 -4.60 -3.07 13.86
C ILE A 12 -3.26 -3.80 13.85
N SER A 13 -2.73 -4.04 12.65
CA SER A 13 -1.39 -4.62 12.47
C SER A 13 -0.60 -3.78 11.45
N VAL A 14 0.72 -3.78 11.59
CA VAL A 14 1.63 -3.07 10.69
C VAL A 14 2.64 -4.06 10.14
N THR A 15 2.68 -4.17 8.81
CA THR A 15 3.60 -5.03 8.08
C THR A 15 4.45 -4.17 7.16
N SER A 16 5.77 -4.38 7.20
CA SER A 16 6.69 -3.72 6.27
C SER A 16 7.37 -4.76 5.38
N ARG A 17 7.52 -4.45 4.10
CA ARG A 17 8.13 -5.31 3.08
C ARG A 17 9.14 -4.52 2.27
N TYR A 18 10.26 -5.18 1.98
CA TYR A 18 11.22 -4.73 1.00
C TYR A 18 10.81 -5.27 -0.37
N VAL A 19 10.78 -4.39 -1.36
CA VAL A 19 10.50 -4.74 -2.76
C VAL A 19 11.79 -4.51 -3.55
N ALA A 20 12.42 -5.60 -3.95
CA ALA A 20 13.62 -5.55 -4.77
C ALA A 20 13.30 -4.91 -6.13
N PRO A 21 14.21 -4.09 -6.68
CA PRO A 21 14.00 -3.49 -7.98
C PRO A 21 14.00 -4.56 -9.06
N SER A 22 13.07 -4.47 -10.02
CA SER A 22 13.02 -5.40 -11.16
C SER A 22 14.19 -5.20 -12.14
N ASP A 23 14.81 -4.02 -12.13
CA ASP A 23 15.97 -3.62 -12.91
C ASP A 23 17.04 -3.04 -11.95
N PRO A 24 18.31 -3.49 -12.00
CA PRO A 24 19.39 -2.95 -11.14
C PRO A 24 19.60 -1.43 -11.22
N SER A 25 19.11 -0.79 -12.27
CA SER A 25 19.17 0.66 -12.46
C SER A 25 18.03 1.44 -11.78
N LEU A 26 17.06 0.73 -11.18
CA LEU A 26 15.98 1.30 -10.38
C LEU A 26 16.32 1.21 -8.88
N PRO A 27 15.86 2.18 -8.07
CA PRO A 27 15.96 2.07 -6.63
C PRO A 27 15.02 0.98 -6.10
N ALA A 28 15.41 0.37 -4.99
CA ALA A 28 14.51 -0.48 -4.24
C ALA A 28 13.35 0.31 -3.63
N LEU A 29 12.25 -0.38 -3.36
CA LEU A 29 11.08 0.20 -2.72
C LEU A 29 10.89 -0.41 -1.32
N ALA A 30 10.40 0.43 -0.41
CA ALA A 30 9.86 0.01 0.86
C ALA A 30 8.35 0.17 0.83
N LEU A 31 7.66 -0.83 1.36
CA LEU A 31 6.22 -0.87 1.51
C LEU A 31 5.89 -1.01 2.98
N GLN A 32 5.00 -0.16 3.48
CA GLN A 32 4.40 -0.32 4.80
C GLN A 32 2.88 -0.36 4.64
N ILE A 33 2.27 -1.42 5.18
CA ILE A 33 0.82 -1.59 5.21
C ILE A 33 0.41 -1.62 6.68
N THR A 34 -0.47 -0.69 7.03
CA THR A 34 -1.24 -0.71 8.28
C THR A 34 -2.62 -1.26 7.97
N SER A 35 -2.90 -2.46 8.46
CA SER A 35 -4.21 -3.08 8.38
C SER A 35 -5.10 -2.50 9.47
N LEU A 36 -6.24 -1.95 9.06
CA LEU A 36 -7.27 -1.38 9.93
C LEU A 36 -8.55 -2.20 9.78
N VAL A 37 -9.56 -1.93 10.62
CA VAL A 37 -10.88 -2.56 10.46
C VAL A 37 -11.51 -2.11 9.14
N GLY A 38 -11.62 -3.05 8.19
CA GLY A 38 -12.27 -2.81 6.91
C GLY A 38 -11.50 -1.90 5.94
N SER A 39 -10.25 -1.53 6.24
CA SER A 39 -9.45 -0.65 5.40
C SER A 39 -7.96 -0.94 5.50
N TYR A 40 -7.19 -0.45 4.51
CA TYR A 40 -5.74 -0.48 4.54
C TYR A 40 -5.20 0.93 4.40
N MET A 41 -4.23 1.28 5.24
CA MET A 41 -3.39 2.46 5.07
C MET A 41 -2.01 2.02 4.58
N ILE A 42 -1.64 2.48 3.40
CA ILE A 42 -0.50 2.00 2.63
C ILE A 42 0.43 3.18 2.37
N TRP A 43 1.71 3.01 2.70
CA TRP A 43 2.79 3.87 2.26
C TRP A 43 3.75 3.06 1.40
N VAL A 44 4.11 3.61 0.24
CA VAL A 44 5.15 3.04 -0.63
C VAL A 44 6.10 4.13 -1.06
N GLY A 45 7.40 3.88 -0.95
CA GLY A 45 8.42 4.86 -1.32
C GLY A 45 9.75 4.21 -1.65
N VAL A 46 10.64 5.01 -2.26
CA VAL A 46 12.01 4.57 -2.53
C VAL A 46 12.80 4.45 -1.23
N THR A 47 13.70 3.47 -1.17
CA THR A 47 14.49 3.21 0.03
C THR A 47 15.95 2.92 -0.28
N ASN A 48 16.84 3.41 0.59
CA ASN A 48 18.24 3.00 0.66
C ASN A 48 18.49 2.04 1.84
N GLN A 49 17.45 1.73 2.62
CA GLN A 49 17.54 0.77 3.72
C GLN A 49 17.65 -0.65 3.17
N PRO A 50 18.54 -1.49 3.72
CA PRO A 50 18.59 -2.89 3.36
C PRO A 50 17.35 -3.65 3.89
N PRO A 51 17.03 -4.84 3.34
CA PRO A 51 15.81 -5.58 3.65
C PRO A 51 15.56 -5.81 5.15
N GLU A 52 16.62 -6.01 5.94
CA GLU A 52 16.57 -6.30 7.37
C GLU A 52 16.10 -5.11 8.21
N SER A 53 16.11 -3.90 7.64
CA SER A 53 15.79 -2.65 8.34
C SER A 53 14.71 -1.83 7.63
N VAL A 54 14.00 -2.43 6.67
CA VAL A 54 13.00 -1.76 5.83
C VAL A 54 11.86 -1.13 6.62
N GLN A 55 11.59 -1.62 7.83
CA GLN A 55 10.60 -1.08 8.78
C GLN A 55 10.89 0.39 9.13
N ASN A 56 12.16 0.82 9.02
CA ASN A 56 12.56 2.20 9.28
C ASN A 56 12.36 3.13 8.07
N ALA A 57 12.21 2.58 6.86
CA ALA A 57 12.12 3.39 5.64
C ALA A 57 10.93 4.36 5.66
N ALA A 58 9.76 3.89 6.13
CA ALA A 58 8.57 4.72 6.27
C ALA A 58 8.75 5.87 7.28
N ARG A 59 9.58 5.66 8.33
CA ARG A 59 9.86 6.69 9.35
C ARG A 59 10.70 7.85 8.80
N SER A 60 11.55 7.55 7.81
CA SER A 60 12.35 8.55 7.09
C SER A 60 11.68 9.06 5.81
N GLY A 61 10.53 8.50 5.44
CA GLY A 61 9.79 8.86 4.23
C GLY A 61 8.86 10.06 4.40
N VAL A 62 8.26 10.50 3.30
CA VAL A 62 7.29 11.60 3.22
C VAL A 62 5.91 11.04 2.92
N LEU A 63 5.06 10.95 3.95
CA LEU A 63 3.71 10.36 3.85
C LEU A 63 2.71 11.20 3.03
N CYS A 64 3.07 12.42 2.64
CA CYS A 64 2.17 13.37 1.98
C CYS A 64 2.74 13.96 0.69
N ARG A 65 3.51 13.22 -0.12
CA ARG A 65 3.90 13.72 -1.46
C ARG A 65 2.77 13.59 -2.47
N ASP A 66 2.18 12.40 -2.52
CA ASP A 66 1.00 12.09 -3.30
C ASP A 66 0.16 11.10 -2.48
N TRP A 67 -1.03 11.52 -2.04
CA TRP A 67 -1.88 10.75 -1.16
C TRP A 67 -3.32 10.78 -1.62
N ALA A 68 -3.93 9.61 -1.75
CA ALA A 68 -5.34 9.46 -2.05
C ALA A 68 -6.03 8.46 -1.12
N CYS A 69 -7.35 8.61 -1.04
CA CYS A 69 -8.26 7.65 -0.46
C CYS A 69 -9.23 7.17 -1.54
N ALA A 70 -9.42 5.86 -1.66
CA ALA A 70 -10.43 5.26 -2.53
C ALA A 70 -11.26 4.24 -1.77
N MET A 71 -12.54 4.15 -2.11
CA MET A 71 -13.47 3.19 -1.54
C MET A 71 -13.97 2.23 -2.62
N PRO A 72 -14.37 1.00 -2.24
CA PRO A 72 -14.99 0.09 -3.19
C PRO A 72 -16.34 0.65 -3.67
N ALA A 73 -16.73 0.29 -4.89
CA ALA A 73 -18.07 0.57 -5.35
C ALA A 73 -19.10 -0.22 -4.52
N PRO A 74 -20.34 0.26 -4.37
CA PRO A 74 -21.40 -0.49 -3.73
C PRO A 74 -21.61 -1.86 -4.41
N PRO A 75 -22.08 -2.88 -3.66
CA PRO A 75 -22.40 -4.18 -4.24
C PRO A 75 -23.27 -4.05 -5.50
N GLY A 76 -22.96 -4.84 -6.53
CA GLY A 76 -23.68 -4.79 -7.82
C GLY A 76 -23.17 -3.74 -8.82
N HIS A 77 -22.18 -2.92 -8.46
CA HIS A 77 -21.57 -1.96 -9.39
C HIS A 77 -20.17 -2.43 -9.84
N ALA A 78 -19.99 -2.63 -11.15
CA ALA A 78 -18.72 -3.07 -11.74
C ALA A 78 -17.67 -1.94 -11.92
N GLY A 79 -18.03 -0.71 -11.57
CA GLY A 79 -17.19 0.48 -11.75
C GLY A 79 -16.18 0.71 -10.63
N PHE A 80 -15.44 1.82 -10.74
CA PHE A 80 -14.67 2.35 -9.63
C PHE A 80 -15.60 3.03 -8.61
N GLY A 81 -15.34 2.83 -7.33
CA GLY A 81 -16.02 3.56 -6.27
C GLY A 81 -15.50 4.99 -6.13
N PRO A 82 -16.06 5.76 -5.18
CA PRO A 82 -15.62 7.12 -4.91
C PRO A 82 -14.15 7.15 -4.46
N ALA A 83 -13.41 8.14 -4.97
CA ALA A 83 -12.02 8.38 -4.59
C ALA A 83 -11.76 9.87 -4.46
N THR A 84 -10.78 10.23 -3.63
CA THR A 84 -10.42 11.60 -3.33
C THR A 84 -8.92 11.70 -3.14
N SER A 85 -8.29 12.67 -3.80
CA SER A 85 -6.89 13.01 -3.51
C SER A 85 -6.87 13.84 -2.22
N LEU A 86 -6.21 13.31 -1.19
CA LEU A 86 -6.07 13.98 0.11
C LEU A 86 -4.94 15.00 0.07
N PHE A 87 -3.87 14.66 -0.64
CA PHE A 87 -2.77 15.57 -0.93
C PHE A 87 -2.28 15.33 -2.35
N ARG A 88 -2.27 16.38 -3.16
CA ARG A 88 -1.82 16.33 -4.55
C ARG A 88 -0.58 17.20 -4.70
N SER A 89 0.55 16.59 -5.08
CA SER A 89 1.62 17.37 -5.69
C SER A 89 1.17 17.80 -7.08
N THR A 90 1.52 19.02 -7.50
CA THR A 90 1.15 19.58 -8.82
C THR A 90 1.61 18.72 -10.01
N SER A 91 2.51 17.76 -9.77
CA SER A 91 3.15 16.91 -10.77
C SER A 91 2.65 15.45 -10.82
N SER A 92 1.76 14.99 -9.92
CA SER A 92 1.37 13.57 -9.89
C SER A 92 -0.04 13.30 -9.36
N ASP A 93 -0.76 12.39 -10.02
CA ASP A 93 -2.06 11.83 -9.63
C ASP A 93 -2.03 10.28 -9.54
N VAL A 94 -0.83 9.72 -9.37
CA VAL A 94 -0.59 8.27 -9.42
C VAL A 94 -1.31 7.58 -8.26
N SER A 95 -1.23 8.14 -7.05
CA SER A 95 -1.89 7.59 -5.86
C SER A 95 -3.40 7.45 -6.06
N PHE A 96 -4.04 8.38 -6.77
CA PHE A 96 -5.48 8.38 -7.00
C PHE A 96 -5.91 7.18 -7.84
N SER A 97 -5.33 7.03 -9.03
CA SER A 97 -5.70 5.95 -9.94
C SER A 97 -5.33 4.57 -9.35
N MET A 98 -4.19 4.48 -8.66
CA MET A 98 -3.72 3.24 -8.03
C MET A 98 -4.62 2.84 -6.86
N ALA A 99 -4.98 3.79 -5.98
CA ALA A 99 -5.92 3.54 -4.89
C ALA A 99 -7.27 3.02 -5.39
N GLN A 100 -7.80 3.58 -6.49
CA GLN A 100 -9.05 3.10 -7.10
C GLN A 100 -8.95 1.64 -7.58
N ARG A 101 -7.85 1.28 -8.25
CA ARG A 101 -7.63 -0.11 -8.70
C ARG A 101 -7.54 -1.07 -7.51
N LEU A 102 -6.81 -0.69 -6.46
CA LEU A 102 -6.67 -1.49 -5.25
C LEU A 102 -8.00 -1.64 -4.50
N ALA A 103 -8.75 -0.54 -4.31
CA ALA A 103 -10.04 -0.57 -3.62
C ALA A 103 -11.07 -1.43 -4.35
N ARG A 104 -11.08 -1.35 -5.69
CA ARG A 104 -11.93 -2.23 -6.52
C ARG A 104 -11.52 -3.70 -6.41
N ARG A 105 -10.22 -3.99 -6.39
CA ARG A 105 -9.68 -5.36 -6.35
C ARG A 105 -9.91 -6.05 -5.00
N PHE A 106 -9.66 -5.34 -3.91
CA PHE A 106 -9.68 -5.92 -2.56
C PHE A 106 -11.01 -5.71 -1.83
N HIS A 107 -11.95 -4.95 -2.42
CA HIS A 107 -13.23 -4.60 -1.82
C HIS A 107 -13.09 -3.98 -0.42
N ARG A 108 -12.06 -3.16 -0.22
CA ARG A 108 -11.75 -2.44 1.02
C ARG A 108 -11.45 -0.98 0.72
N GLN A 109 -11.63 -0.11 1.71
CA GLN A 109 -11.16 1.26 1.62
C GLN A 109 -9.63 1.28 1.67
N ILE A 110 -9.01 2.04 0.76
CA ILE A 110 -7.57 2.13 0.60
C ILE A 110 -7.15 3.59 0.78
N PHE A 111 -6.30 3.85 1.77
CA PHE A 111 -5.51 5.07 1.87
C PHE A 111 -4.12 4.76 1.30
N LEU A 112 -3.71 5.43 0.23
CA LEU A 112 -2.44 5.16 -0.44
C LEU A 112 -1.60 6.42 -0.54
N SER A 113 -0.45 6.40 0.12
CA SER A 113 0.60 7.39 -0.01
C SER A 113 1.74 6.86 -0.89
N VAL A 114 2.09 7.61 -1.93
CA VAL A 114 3.19 7.31 -2.85
C VAL A 114 4.30 8.35 -2.62
N ASP A 115 5.39 7.92 -2.02
CA ASP A 115 6.60 8.72 -1.78
C ASP A 115 7.70 8.35 -2.79
N VAL A 116 7.43 8.66 -4.05
CA VAL A 116 8.43 8.55 -5.12
C VAL A 116 8.82 9.96 -5.56
N PRO A 117 10.11 10.34 -5.49
CA PRO A 117 10.58 11.64 -5.96
C PRO A 117 10.17 11.93 -7.41
N ALA A 118 9.66 13.14 -7.68
CA ALA A 118 9.24 13.56 -9.02
C ALA A 118 10.34 13.37 -10.08
N ALA A 119 11.62 13.57 -9.70
CA ALA A 119 12.76 13.34 -10.57
C ALA A 119 12.82 11.92 -11.15
N LEU A 120 12.39 10.91 -10.39
CA LEU A 120 12.33 9.52 -10.85
C LEU A 120 11.08 9.27 -11.70
N LEU A 121 9.95 9.88 -11.34
CA LEU A 121 8.69 9.77 -12.07
C LEU A 121 8.76 10.39 -13.47
N SER A 122 9.54 11.46 -13.65
CA SER A 122 9.74 12.11 -14.95
C SER A 122 10.67 11.33 -15.89
N THR A 123 11.31 10.26 -15.43
CA THR A 123 12.13 9.39 -16.30
C THR A 123 11.27 8.35 -17.02
N PRO A 124 11.71 7.81 -18.18
CA PRO A 124 11.02 6.71 -18.86
C PRO A 124 10.84 5.46 -17.98
N ARG A 125 11.66 5.29 -16.94
CA ARG A 125 11.60 4.17 -16.00
C ARG A 125 10.66 4.42 -14.81
N GLY A 126 10.10 5.63 -14.69
CA GLY A 126 9.16 5.97 -13.62
C GLY A 126 7.92 5.07 -13.64
N SER A 127 7.41 4.72 -14.83
CA SER A 127 6.29 3.79 -14.99
C SER A 127 6.60 2.37 -14.50
N HIS A 128 7.82 1.89 -14.74
CA HIS A 128 8.29 0.58 -14.24
C HIS A 128 8.38 0.57 -12.71
N LEU A 129 8.91 1.64 -12.12
CA LEU A 129 8.98 1.78 -10.66
C LEU A 129 7.58 1.79 -10.02
N LEU A 130 6.63 2.50 -10.62
CA LEU A 130 5.24 2.51 -10.15
C LEU A 130 4.53 1.17 -10.34
N PHE A 131 4.85 0.45 -11.41
CA PHE A 131 4.35 -0.90 -11.63
C PHE A 131 4.88 -1.87 -10.57
N ASP A 132 6.18 -1.82 -10.26
CA ASP A 132 6.79 -2.62 -9.20
C ASP A 132 6.19 -2.29 -7.82
N ALA A 133 5.91 -1.01 -7.56
CA ALA A 133 5.20 -0.58 -6.36
C ALA A 133 3.80 -1.22 -6.25
N GLU A 134 2.97 -1.10 -7.30
CA GLU A 134 1.62 -1.68 -7.31
C GLU A 134 1.65 -3.21 -7.21
N LYS A 135 2.59 -3.86 -7.89
CA LYS A 135 2.80 -5.31 -7.81
C LYS A 135 3.19 -5.75 -6.40
N GLY A 136 4.10 -5.03 -5.76
CA GLY A 136 4.51 -5.28 -4.37
C GLY A 136 3.37 -5.12 -3.37
N ILE A 137 2.54 -4.08 -3.55
CA ILE A 137 1.33 -3.86 -2.75
C ILE A 137 0.37 -5.04 -2.91
N VAL A 138 0.05 -5.41 -4.15
CA VAL A 138 -0.86 -6.52 -4.46
C VAL A 138 -0.38 -7.82 -3.85
N ALA A 139 0.91 -8.16 -4.00
CA ALA A 139 1.49 -9.37 -3.45
C ALA A 139 1.36 -9.42 -1.93
N THR A 140 1.64 -8.30 -1.27
CA THR A 140 1.55 -8.20 0.20
C THR A 140 0.10 -8.28 0.68
N LEU A 141 -0.84 -7.59 0.02
CA LEU A 141 -2.25 -7.64 0.38
C LEU A 141 -2.87 -9.02 0.16
N ASN A 142 -2.46 -9.76 -0.88
CA ASN A 142 -2.89 -11.15 -1.06
C ASN A 142 -2.43 -12.01 0.12
N SER A 143 -1.15 -11.91 0.54
CA SER A 143 -0.66 -12.69 1.69
C SER A 143 -1.39 -12.37 3.00
N LEU A 144 -1.80 -11.12 3.20
CA LEU A 144 -2.57 -10.71 4.39
C LEU A 144 -4.04 -11.16 4.31
N GLY A 145 -4.60 -11.26 3.11
CA GLY A 145 -5.96 -11.75 2.87
C GLY A 145 -6.10 -13.25 3.15
N ASP A 146 -5.07 -14.03 2.79
CA ASP A 146 -5.02 -15.47 3.05
C ASP A 146 -5.01 -15.78 4.56
N GLU A 147 -4.31 -14.96 5.37
CA GLU A 147 -4.25 -15.11 6.83
C GLU A 147 -5.61 -14.88 7.50
N HIS A 148 -6.41 -13.92 7.03
CA HIS A 148 -7.75 -13.64 7.58
C HIS A 148 -8.84 -14.59 7.07
N GLY A 149 -8.60 -15.29 5.95
CA GLY A 149 -9.53 -16.29 5.41
C GLY A 149 -9.48 -17.63 6.15
N GLN A 150 -8.38 -17.92 6.86
CA GLN A 150 -8.18 -19.19 7.59
C GLN A 150 -8.78 -19.20 9.00
N GLU A 151 -9.02 -18.05 9.64
CA GLU A 151 -9.64 -17.98 10.98
C GLU A 151 -11.17 -18.10 10.96
N VAL A 152 -11.81 -18.12 9.78
CA VAL A 152 -13.28 -18.09 9.62
C VAL A 152 -13.83 -19.36 8.94
N SER A 153 -13.05 -20.44 8.86
CA SER A 153 -13.51 -21.76 8.39
C SER A 153 -13.64 -22.77 9.51
#